data_AF-A0A7W1QHK8-F1
#
_entry.id   AF-A0A7W1QHK8-F1
#
_cell.length_a   1.000
_cell.length_b   1.000
_cell.length_c   1.000
_cell.angle_alpha   90.00
_cell.angle_beta   90.00
_cell.angle_gamma   90.00
#
_symmetry.space_group_name_H-M   'P 1'
#
loop_
_entity.id
_entity.type
_entity.pdbx_description
1 polymer ?
#
loop_
_entity_poly.entity_id
_entity_poly.type
_entity_poly.pdbx_seq_one_letter_code
_entity_poly.pdbx_strand_id
1 'polypeptide(L)'
;ISNVAMLPRNHVNTYNKRWAIEKFFRTGKQHLGLADCQSRKKTLQEKHIYNVFLAYMILQFERKKNKFKNPERALYHIKQQKNIPLAIHLKRANQIFRNNEASHA
;
A
#
# COMPACT_ATOMS: atom_id res chain seq x y z
N ILE A 1 -3.11 -9.59 -27.80
CA ILE A 1 -1.85 -10.35 -27.58
C ILE A 1 -0.74 -9.31 -27.46
N SER A 2 0.07 -9.29 -26.40
CA SER A 2 1.14 -8.30 -26.28
C SER A 2 2.27 -8.61 -27.26
N ASN A 3 2.78 -7.61 -27.98
CA ASN A 3 3.87 -7.77 -28.96
C ASN A 3 5.26 -7.98 -28.30
N VAL A 4 5.29 -8.30 -27.02
CA VAL A 4 6.54 -8.52 -26.28
C VAL A 4 6.93 -9.98 -26.47
N ALA A 5 8.15 -10.22 -26.98
CA ALA A 5 8.69 -11.56 -27.16
C ALA A 5 8.99 -12.20 -25.77
N MET A 6 8.09 -13.06 -25.30
CA MET A 6 8.25 -13.77 -24.02
C MET A 6 7.57 -15.15 -24.07
N LEU A 7 8.04 -16.06 -23.22
CA LEU A 7 7.41 -17.37 -23.04
C LEU A 7 5.96 -17.21 -22.54
N PRO A 8 4.99 -18.02 -23.01
CA PRO A 8 3.58 -17.95 -22.57
C PRO A 8 3.40 -17.95 -21.05
N ARG A 9 4.18 -18.78 -20.34
CA ARG A 9 4.19 -18.82 -18.86
C ARG A 9 4.55 -17.47 -18.22
N ASN A 10 5.47 -16.73 -18.84
CA ASN A 10 5.90 -15.42 -18.36
C ASN A 10 4.83 -14.35 -18.60
N HIS A 11 4.04 -14.45 -19.68
CA HIS A 11 2.87 -13.58 -19.87
C HIS A 11 1.86 -13.76 -18.75
N VAL A 12 1.52 -15.02 -18.41
CA VAL A 12 0.58 -15.33 -17.33
C VAL A 12 1.10 -14.81 -15.99
N ASN A 13 2.36 -15.08 -15.65
CA ASN A 13 2.97 -14.61 -14.41
C ASN A 13 3.00 -13.07 -14.30
N THR A 14 3.27 -12.37 -15.40
CA THR A 14 3.26 -10.90 -15.43
C THR A 14 1.84 -10.38 -15.30
N TYR A 15 0.88 -10.96 -16.02
CA TYR A 15 -0.52 -10.56 -15.95
C TYR A 15 -1.13 -10.78 -14.56
N ASN A 16 -0.70 -11.83 -13.84
CA ASN A 16 -1.12 -12.10 -12.47
C ASN A 16 -0.73 -10.97 -11.48
N LYS A 17 0.36 -10.24 -11.74
CA LYS A 17 0.77 -9.09 -10.90
C LYS A 17 -0.19 -7.91 -11.00
N ARG A 18 -0.94 -7.79 -12.11
CA ARG A 18 -1.91 -6.72 -12.36
C ARG A 18 -2.98 -6.60 -11.27
N TRP A 19 -3.42 -7.73 -10.71
CA TRP A 19 -4.50 -7.72 -9.71
C TRP A 19 -4.13 -6.99 -8.40
N ALA A 20 -2.84 -6.79 -8.14
CA ALA A 20 -2.38 -6.08 -6.95
C ALA A 20 -2.84 -4.62 -6.91
N ILE A 21 -2.85 -3.93 -8.06
CA ILE A 21 -3.23 -2.51 -8.11
C ILE A 21 -4.74 -2.30 -7.96
N GLU A 22 -5.57 -3.23 -8.46
CA GLU A 22 -7.02 -3.18 -8.22
C GLU A 22 -7.36 -3.36 -6.74
N LYS A 23 -6.66 -4.29 -6.07
CA LYS A 23 -6.80 -4.48 -4.61
C LYS A 23 -6.41 -3.22 -3.85
N PHE A 24 -5.35 -2.54 -4.30
CA PHE A 24 -4.98 -1.23 -3.76
C PHE A 24 -6.12 -0.22 -3.90
N PHE A 25 -6.65 0.01 -5.11
CA PHE A 25 -7.72 0.98 -5.32
C PHE A 25 -9.00 0.63 -4.56
N ARG A 26 -9.36 -0.65 -4.47
CA ARG A 26 -10.52 -1.10 -3.68
C ARG A 26 -10.32 -0.79 -2.19
N THR A 27 -9.21 -1.23 -1.60
CA THR A 27 -8.90 -0.99 -0.19
C THR A 27 -8.76 0.51 0.10
N GLY A 28 -8.11 1.23 -0.81
CA GLY A 28 -7.90 2.67 -0.74
C GLY A 28 -9.21 3.42 -0.65
N LYS A 29 -10.16 3.12 -1.54
CA LYS A 29 -11.49 3.74 -1.54
C LYS A 29 -12.34 3.32 -0.35
N GLN A 30 -12.39 2.03 -0.02
CA GLN A 30 -13.31 1.50 1.00
C GLN A 30 -12.86 1.77 2.44
N HIS A 31 -11.54 1.89 2.69
CA HIS A 31 -11.01 1.86 4.05
C HIS A 31 -9.97 2.93 4.38
N LEU A 32 -9.30 3.50 3.37
CA LEU A 32 -8.25 4.51 3.58
C LEU A 32 -8.67 5.92 3.13
N GLY A 33 -9.90 6.08 2.64
CA GLY A 33 -10.48 7.37 2.28
C GLY A 33 -9.97 7.97 0.98
N LEU A 34 -9.56 7.16 0.00
CA LEU A 34 -9.12 7.66 -1.32
C LEU A 34 -10.20 8.50 -2.02
N ALA A 35 -11.48 8.16 -1.82
CA ALA A 35 -12.61 8.87 -2.41
C ALA A 35 -13.15 10.02 -1.55
N ASP A 36 -12.58 10.24 -0.36
CA ASP A 36 -13.19 11.11 0.66
C ASP A 36 -12.63 12.55 0.62
N CYS A 37 -11.73 12.87 -0.32
CA CYS A 37 -11.15 14.20 -0.42
C CYS A 37 -12.13 15.22 -1.01
N GLN A 38 -12.62 16.13 -0.18
CA GLN A 38 -13.53 17.23 -0.58
C GLN A 38 -12.80 18.55 -0.88
N SER A 39 -11.47 18.56 -0.84
CA SER A 39 -10.69 19.76 -1.13
C SER A 39 -10.76 20.12 -2.62
N ARG A 40 -10.92 21.41 -2.92
CA ARG A 40 -10.87 21.96 -4.29
C ARG A 40 -9.48 22.41 -4.72
N LYS A 41 -8.52 22.49 -3.79
CA LYS A 41 -7.13 22.88 -4.10
C LYS A 41 -6.35 21.66 -4.57
N LYS A 42 -5.78 21.73 -5.78
CA LYS A 42 -4.94 20.66 -6.37
C LYS A 42 -3.84 20.18 -5.42
N THR A 43 -3.13 21.11 -4.79
CA THR A 43 -2.02 20.78 -3.87
C THR A 43 -2.48 19.96 -2.65
N LEU A 44 -3.70 20.20 -2.16
CA LEU A 44 -4.27 19.43 -1.06
C LEU A 44 -4.78 18.06 -1.54
N GLN A 45 -5.31 17.97 -2.77
CA GLN A 45 -5.71 16.70 -3.37
C GLN A 45 -4.48 15.79 -3.59
N GLU A 46 -3.37 16.34 -4.10
CA GLU A 46 -2.11 15.60 -4.27
C GLU A 46 -1.58 15.08 -2.93
N LYS A 47 -1.52 15.94 -1.91
CA LYS A 47 -1.10 15.55 -0.56
C LYS A 47 -1.98 14.45 0.04
N HIS A 48 -3.31 14.55 -0.16
CA HIS A 48 -4.24 13.50 0.27
C HIS A 48 -3.93 12.17 -0.40
N ILE A 49 -3.75 12.17 -1.72
CA ILE A 49 -3.40 10.96 -2.48
C ILE A 49 -2.08 10.37 -1.96
N TYR A 50 -1.04 11.19 -1.75
CA TYR A 50 0.23 10.71 -1.20
C TYR A 50 0.07 10.09 0.19
N ASN A 51 -0.74 10.68 1.06
CA ASN A 51 -1.02 10.13 2.38
C ASN A 51 -1.75 8.79 2.32
N VAL A 52 -2.72 8.64 1.40
CA VAL A 52 -3.41 7.36 1.19
C VAL A 52 -2.45 6.28 0.69
N PHE A 53 -1.54 6.62 -0.23
CA PHE A 53 -0.51 5.70 -0.72
C PHE A 53 0.43 5.29 0.41
N LEU A 54 0.90 6.24 1.21
CA LEU A 54 1.75 5.98 2.38
C LEU A 54 1.04 5.08 3.40
N ALA A 55 -0.22 5.36 3.72
CA ALA A 55 -1.02 4.55 4.63
C ALA A 55 -1.15 3.10 4.13
N TYR A 56 -1.40 2.91 2.83
CA TYR A 56 -1.46 1.58 2.24
C TYR A 56 -0.11 0.86 2.27
N MET A 57 1.01 1.56 2.05
CA MET A 57 2.35 0.97 2.15
C MET A 57 2.64 0.47 3.57
N ILE A 58 2.32 1.27 4.59
CA ILE A 58 2.43 0.86 6.00
C ILE A 58 1.54 -0.36 6.27
N LEU A 59 0.30 -0.34 5.77
CA LEU A 59 -0.63 -1.45 5.92
C LEU A 59 -0.10 -2.75 5.30
N GLN A 60 0.51 -2.66 4.11
CA GLN A 60 1.12 -3.81 3.44
C GLN A 60 2.36 -4.33 4.16
N PHE A 61 3.14 -3.44 4.77
CA PHE A 61 4.25 -3.83 5.63
C PHE A 61 3.75 -4.61 6.84
N GLU A 62 2.72 -4.13 7.54
CA GLU A 62 2.09 -4.86 8.65
C GLU A 62 1.49 -6.19 8.20
N ARG A 63 0.87 -6.22 7.02
CA ARG A 63 0.37 -7.45 6.41
C ARG A 63 1.48 -8.47 6.22
N LYS A 64 2.62 -8.06 5.67
CA LYS A 64 3.78 -8.95 5.45
C LYS A 64 4.41 -9.38 6.79
N LYS A 65 4.65 -8.44 7.69
CA LYS A 65 5.28 -8.68 9.01
C LYS A 65 4.52 -9.72 9.83
N ASN A 66 3.19 -9.60 9.88
CA ASN A 66 2.32 -10.49 10.66
C ASN A 66 1.72 -11.62 9.81
N LYS A 67 2.15 -11.78 8.55
CA LYS A 67 1.69 -12.81 7.60
C LYS A 67 0.16 -12.87 7.40
N PHE A 68 -0.50 -11.71 7.40
CA PHE A 68 -1.94 -11.63 7.16
C PHE A 68 -2.30 -11.96 5.69
N LYS A 69 -3.41 -12.69 5.50
CA LYS A 69 -3.90 -13.13 4.18
C LYS A 69 -4.24 -11.95 3.26
N ASN A 70 -4.85 -10.90 3.80
CA ASN A 70 -5.35 -9.76 3.06
C ASN A 70 -5.10 -8.44 3.85
N PRO A 71 -5.03 -7.28 3.18
CA PRO A 71 -4.74 -6.00 3.83
C PRO A 71 -5.82 -5.60 4.85
N GLU A 72 -7.07 -6.02 4.67
CA GLU A 72 -8.18 -5.68 5.55
C GLU A 72 -8.04 -6.33 6.94
N ARG A 73 -7.52 -7.58 7.02
CA ARG A 73 -7.17 -8.21 8.30
C ARG A 73 -6.07 -7.44 9.04
N ALA A 74 -5.06 -6.97 8.31
CA ALA A 74 -4.01 -6.14 8.88
C ALA A 74 -4.57 -4.83 9.42
N LEU A 75 -5.53 -4.23 8.71
CA LEU A 75 -6.18 -3.00 9.13
C LEU A 75 -7.00 -3.18 10.41
N TYR A 76 -7.76 -4.28 10.49
CA TYR A 76 -8.51 -4.64 11.69
C TYR A 76 -7.60 -4.82 12.90
N HIS A 77 -6.44 -5.47 12.72
CA HIS A 77 -5.43 -5.62 13.77
C HIS A 77 -4.85 -4.28 14.23
N ILE A 78 -4.56 -3.37 13.31
CA ILE A 78 -4.06 -2.01 13.64
C ILE A 78 -5.14 -1.22 14.40
N LYS A 79 -6.40 -1.25 13.95
CA LYS A 79 -7.52 -0.53 14.59
C LYS A 79 -7.79 -0.99 16.03
N GLN A 80 -7.54 -2.26 16.34
CA GLN A 80 -7.71 -2.79 17.70
C GLN A 80 -6.64 -2.30 18.68
N GLN A 81 -5.48 -1.88 18.18
CA GLN A 81 -4.42 -1.30 19.01
C GLN A 81 -4.80 0.16 19.32
N LYS A 82 -5.71 0.35 20.27
CA LYS A 82 -6.34 1.65 20.62
C LYS A 82 -5.37 2.80 20.97
N ASN A 83 -4.08 2.54 21.18
CA ASN A 83 -3.07 3.54 21.54
C ASN A 83 -1.71 3.27 20.86
N ILE A 84 -1.66 3.34 19.53
CA ILE A 84 -0.36 3.39 18.83
C ILE A 84 0.03 4.87 18.66
N PRO A 85 1.06 5.38 19.35
CA PRO A 85 1.54 6.73 19.10
C PRO A 85 1.99 6.88 17.63
N LEU A 86 1.67 8.03 17.02
CA LEU A 86 2.05 8.38 15.64
C LEU A 86 3.54 8.13 15.35
N ALA A 87 4.38 8.30 16.38
CA ALA A 87 5.81 8.01 16.36
C ALA A 87 6.15 6.56 15.95
N ILE A 88 5.32 5.56 16.29
CA ILE A 88 5.55 4.16 15.86
C ILE A 88 5.27 4.02 14.36
N HIS A 89 4.22 4.67 13.85
CA HIS A 89 3.92 4.67 12.41
C HIS A 89 5.03 5.38 11.61
N LEU A 90 5.55 6.49 12.13
CA LEU A 90 6.68 7.22 11.53
C LEU A 90 8.00 6.43 11.62
N LYS A 91 8.29 5.75 12.75
CA LYS A 91 9.44 4.84 12.86
C LYS A 91 9.36 3.70 11.85
N ARG A 92 8.17 3.13 11.62
CA ARG A 92 7.95 2.08 10.60
C ARG A 92 8.13 2.62 9.19
N ALA A 93 7.64 3.84 8.90
CA ALA A 93 7.89 4.49 7.62
C ALA A 93 9.40 4.68 7.38
N ASN A 94 10.14 5.20 8.36
CA ASN A 94 11.60 5.33 8.27
C ASN A 94 12.32 3.98 8.11
N GLN A 95 11.84 2.92 8.75
CA GLN A 95 12.39 1.58 8.57
C GLN A 95 12.17 1.05 7.14
N ILE A 96 11.01 1.33 6.54
CA ILE A 96 10.74 0.99 5.13
C ILE A 96 11.75 1.67 4.21
N PHE A 97 12.01 2.96 4.41
CA PHE A 97 12.95 3.71 3.57
C PHE A 97 14.41 3.25 3.79
N ARG A 98 14.86 3.03 5.03
CA ARG A 98 16.23 2.54 5.32
C ARG A 98 16.50 1.13 4.80
N ASN A 99 15.52 0.23 4.87
CA ASN A 99 15.70 -1.14 4.39
C ASN A 99 15.83 -1.20 2.85
N ASN A 100 15.20 -0.29 2.12
CA ASN A 100 15.36 -0.20 0.67
C ASN A 100 16.76 0.29 0.29
N GLU A 101 17.34 1.25 1.03
CA GLU A 101 18.71 1.74 0.79
C GLU A 101 19.75 0.62 1.02
N ALA A 102 19.56 -0.23 2.03
CA ALA A 102 20.44 -1.36 2.31
C ALA A 102 20.29 -2.55 1.34
N SER A 103 19.25 -2.57 0.49
CA SER A 103 19.03 -3.63 -0.51
C SER A 103 19.70 -3.33 -1.86
N HIS A 104 20.23 -2.11 -2.02
CA HIS A 104 20.87 -1.60 -3.23
C HIS A 104 22.37 -1.31 -3.04
N ALA A 105 22.93 -1.64 -1.88
CA ALA A 105 24.36 -1.64 -1.57
C ALA A 105 24.85 -3.09 -1.44
#